data_AF-A0A8J3LT93-F1
#
_entry.id   AF-A0A8J3LT93-F1
#
_cell.length_a   1.000
_cell.length_b   1.000
_cell.length_c   1.000
_cell.angle_alpha   90.00
_cell.angle_beta   90.00
_cell.angle_gamma   90.00
#
_symmetry.space_group_name_H-M   'P 1'
#
loop_
_entity.id
_entity.type
_entity.pdbx_description
1 polymer ?
#
loop_
_entity_poly.entity_id
_entity_poly.type
_entity_poly.pdbx_seq_one_letter_code
_entity_poly.pdbx_strand_id
1 'polypeptide(L)'
;MLVSARRDADAARRIFRRALSALKVKPTEVVTDAAAVYPGVLDELIPQAWHHVDQYANNPSEADHSRLKHRLRPMRGLRTDQTAHVIIAGHAFMQNLHRGHYELAVDAPPILRVAAAFTEIAQAI
;
A
#
# COMPACT_ATOMS: atom_id res chain seq x y z
N MET A 1 2.04 -13.92 -10.64
CA MET A 1 0.99 -12.88 -10.47
C MET A 1 0.26 -12.66 -11.81
N LEU A 2 -0.99 -13.12 -11.97
CA LEU A 2 -1.75 -13.00 -13.25
C LEU A 2 -2.73 -11.82 -13.17
N VAL A 3 -2.54 -10.83 -14.04
CA VAL A 3 -3.38 -9.63 -14.15
C VAL A 3 -4.54 -9.94 -15.11
N SER A 4 -5.74 -10.13 -14.57
CA SER A 4 -6.98 -10.34 -15.33
C SER A 4 -7.67 -9.01 -15.65
N ALA A 5 -8.26 -8.90 -16.85
CA ALA A 5 -9.02 -7.73 -17.31
C ALA A 5 -10.32 -7.51 -16.50
N ARG A 6 -10.86 -8.56 -15.88
CA ARG A 6 -11.89 -8.46 -14.83
C ARG A 6 -11.22 -8.67 -13.48
N ARG A 7 -11.42 -7.76 -12.54
CA ARG A 7 -10.95 -7.95 -11.16
C ARG A 7 -11.64 -9.19 -10.61
N ASP A 8 -10.86 -10.25 -10.43
CA ASP A 8 -11.28 -11.50 -9.79
C ASP A 8 -11.68 -11.20 -8.33
N ALA A 9 -12.90 -11.57 -7.95
CA ALA A 9 -13.39 -11.38 -6.59
C ALA A 9 -12.51 -12.13 -5.57
N ASP A 10 -11.95 -13.29 -5.93
CA ASP A 10 -11.04 -14.02 -5.05
C ASP A 10 -9.70 -13.31 -4.91
N ALA A 11 -9.21 -12.66 -5.97
CA ALA A 11 -8.04 -11.81 -5.89
C ALA A 11 -8.30 -10.59 -4.98
N ALA A 12 -9.46 -9.96 -5.11
CA ALA A 12 -9.87 -8.86 -4.23
C ALA A 12 -9.94 -9.33 -2.75
N ARG A 13 -10.57 -10.48 -2.47
CA ARG A 13 -10.61 -11.07 -1.12
C ARG A 13 -9.22 -11.30 -0.56
N ARG A 14 -8.32 -11.92 -1.33
CA ARG A 14 -6.93 -12.14 -0.90
C ARG A 14 -6.21 -10.84 -0.56
N ILE A 15 -6.38 -9.82 -1.39
CA ILE A 15 -5.77 -8.50 -1.17
C ILE A 15 -6.32 -7.86 0.10
N PHE A 16 -7.65 -7.78 0.26
CA PHE A 16 -8.26 -7.16 1.43
C PHE A 16 -7.96 -7.92 2.73
N ARG A 17 -8.02 -9.26 2.74
CA ARG A 17 -7.63 -10.05 3.92
C ARG A 17 -6.19 -9.77 4.32
N ARG A 18 -5.27 -9.72 3.34
CA ARG A 18 -3.87 -9.39 3.62
C ARG A 18 -3.71 -7.97 4.14
N ALA A 19 -4.37 -6.99 3.52
CA ALA A 19 -4.34 -5.60 3.98
C ALA A 19 -4.88 -5.45 5.40
N LEU A 20 -6.05 -6.03 5.70
CA LEU A 20 -6.67 -6.00 7.02
C LEU A 20 -5.81 -6.68 8.09
N SER A 21 -5.12 -7.77 7.75
CA SER A 21 -4.19 -8.44 8.67
C SER A 21 -2.94 -7.62 8.99
N ALA A 22 -2.55 -6.69 8.10
CA ALA A 22 -1.39 -5.83 8.30
C ALA A 22 -1.74 -4.53 9.07
N LEU A 23 -3.01 -4.15 9.12
CA LEU A 23 -3.46 -2.98 9.88
C LEU A 23 -3.56 -3.31 11.37
N LYS A 24 -3.05 -2.40 12.21
CA LYS A 24 -3.22 -2.50 13.68
C LYS A 24 -4.66 -2.21 14.13
N VAL A 25 -5.45 -1.54 13.29
CA VAL A 25 -6.82 -1.10 13.58
C VAL A 25 -7.76 -1.48 12.44
N LYS A 26 -9.02 -1.75 12.76
CA LYS A 26 -10.04 -1.97 11.72
C LYS A 26 -10.38 -0.64 11.05
N PRO A 27 -10.36 -0.56 9.71
CA PRO A 27 -10.73 0.66 9.01
C PRO A 27 -12.22 0.98 9.24
N THR A 28 -12.53 2.26 9.42
CA THR A 28 -13.90 2.79 9.47
C THR A 28 -14.38 3.24 8.10
N GLU A 29 -13.46 3.43 7.15
CA GLU A 29 -13.69 3.95 5.81
C GLU A 29 -12.79 3.22 4.82
N VAL A 30 -13.33 2.90 3.64
CA VAL A 30 -12.57 2.31 2.53
C VAL A 30 -12.92 3.03 1.24
N VAL A 31 -11.89 3.44 0.51
CA VAL A 31 -12.02 4.06 -0.81
C VAL A 31 -11.43 3.15 -1.86
N THR A 32 -12.15 2.99 -2.97
CA THR A 32 -11.70 2.18 -4.12
C THR A 32 -12.07 2.85 -5.44
N ASP A 33 -11.55 2.37 -6.56
CA ASP A 33 -11.82 2.86 -7.92
C ASP A 33 -13.11 2.29 -8.55
N ALA A 34 -14.17 2.14 -7.76
CA ALA A 34 -15.52 1.75 -8.19
C ALA A 34 -15.65 0.39 -8.92
N ALA A 35 -14.67 -0.50 -8.83
CA ALA A 35 -14.81 -1.83 -9.41
C ALA A 35 -15.97 -2.62 -8.78
N ALA A 36 -16.86 -3.16 -9.62
CA ALA A 36 -18.10 -3.82 -9.19
C ALA A 36 -17.92 -5.03 -8.24
N VAL A 37 -16.71 -5.60 -8.17
CA VAL A 37 -16.41 -6.72 -7.27
C VAL A 37 -16.17 -6.29 -5.82
N TYR A 38 -15.87 -5.01 -5.57
CA TYR A 38 -15.47 -4.56 -4.25
C TYR A 38 -16.59 -4.48 -3.22
N PRO A 39 -17.79 -3.95 -3.52
CA PRO A 39 -18.87 -3.89 -2.53
C PRO A 39 -19.15 -5.25 -1.87
N GLY A 40 -19.37 -6.30 -2.67
CA GLY A 40 -19.64 -7.63 -2.12
C GLY A 40 -18.48 -8.25 -1.33
N VAL A 41 -17.23 -7.90 -1.65
CA VAL A 41 -16.06 -8.35 -0.87
C VAL A 41 -15.91 -7.54 0.43
N LEU A 42 -16.23 -6.25 0.41
CA LEU A 42 -16.18 -5.39 1.58
C LEU A 42 -17.31 -5.72 2.56
N ASP A 43 -18.52 -6.01 2.07
CA ASP A 43 -19.64 -6.48 2.87
C ASP A 43 -19.32 -7.81 3.58
N GLU A 44 -18.55 -8.71 2.93
CA GLU A 44 -18.09 -9.96 3.54
C GLU A 44 -17.05 -9.72 4.65
N LEU A 45 -16.07 -8.84 4.42
CA LEU A 45 -14.87 -8.75 5.26
C LEU A 45 -14.93 -7.68 6.35
N ILE A 46 -15.58 -6.55 6.06
CA ILE A 46 -15.64 -5.35 6.91
C ILE A 46 -16.95 -4.57 6.69
N PRO A 47 -18.12 -5.19 6.93
CA PRO A 47 -19.43 -4.58 6.66
C PRO A 47 -19.68 -3.27 7.42
N GLN A 48 -18.94 -3.00 8.50
CA GLN A 48 -19.04 -1.76 9.26
C GLN A 48 -18.27 -0.58 8.66
N ALA A 49 -17.40 -0.81 7.69
CA ALA A 49 -16.62 0.27 7.06
C ALA A 49 -17.48 0.99 6.03
N TRP A 50 -17.49 2.32 6.06
CA TRP A 50 -18.12 3.11 5.02
C TRP A 50 -17.32 2.98 3.72
N HIS A 51 -17.91 2.36 2.71
CA HIS A 51 -17.34 2.27 1.37
C HIS A 51 -17.85 3.43 0.52
N HIS A 52 -16.93 4.17 -0.08
CA HIS A 52 -17.28 5.20 -1.08
C HIS A 52 -16.27 5.27 -2.22
N VAL A 53 -16.68 5.96 -3.27
CA VAL A 53 -16.00 6.05 -4.57
C VAL A 53 -15.99 7.48 -5.08
N ASP A 54 -16.01 8.44 -4.15
CA ASP A 54 -16.10 9.85 -4.48
C ASP A 54 -14.97 10.28 -5.41
N GLN A 55 -15.26 11.25 -6.27
CA GLN A 55 -14.28 11.78 -7.20
C GLN A 55 -13.03 12.21 -6.41
N TYR A 56 -11.86 11.77 -6.87
CA TYR A 56 -10.56 12.07 -6.25
C TYR A 56 -10.26 11.41 -4.90
N ALA A 57 -11.21 10.68 -4.30
CA ALA A 57 -10.98 10.04 -3.01
C ALA A 57 -9.87 8.96 -3.08
N ASN A 58 -9.69 8.34 -4.25
CA ASN A 58 -8.63 7.37 -4.50
C ASN A 58 -7.30 8.01 -4.97
N ASN A 59 -7.21 9.34 -5.10
CA ASN A 59 -5.98 10.04 -5.54
C ASN A 59 -4.74 9.65 -4.72
N PRO A 60 -4.79 9.47 -3.38
CA PRO A 60 -3.61 9.06 -2.62
C PRO A 60 -3.03 7.71 -3.06
N SER A 61 -3.89 6.73 -3.36
CA SER A 61 -3.45 5.40 -3.81
C SER A 61 -2.97 5.43 -5.26
N GLU A 62 -3.62 6.22 -6.13
CA GLU A 62 -3.18 6.44 -7.51
C GLU A 62 -1.84 7.17 -7.61
N ALA A 63 -1.61 8.16 -6.74
CA ALA A 63 -0.36 8.89 -6.65
C ALA A 63 0.79 7.98 -6.19
N ASP A 64 0.55 7.13 -5.19
CA ASP A 64 1.52 6.13 -4.70
C ASP A 64 1.89 5.15 -5.83
N HIS A 65 0.89 4.61 -6.52
CA HIS A 65 1.09 3.73 -7.68
C HIS A 65 1.86 4.42 -8.81
N SER A 66 1.56 5.70 -9.08
CA SER A 66 2.27 6.47 -10.10
C SER A 66 3.75 6.67 -9.75
N ARG A 67 4.08 6.91 -8.47
CA ARG A 67 5.48 6.99 -8.00
C ARG A 67 6.21 5.66 -8.17
N LEU A 68 5.57 4.54 -7.80
CA LEU A 68 6.14 3.21 -8.01
C LEU A 68 6.40 2.94 -9.50
N LYS A 69 5.42 3.20 -10.37
CA LYS A 69 5.55 3.07 -11.82
C LYS A 69 6.70 3.92 -12.38
N HIS A 70 6.82 5.17 -11.93
CA HIS A 70 7.91 6.05 -12.35
C HIS A 70 9.27 5.48 -11.96
N ARG A 71 9.41 4.93 -10.74
CA ARG A 71 10.65 4.28 -10.29
C ARG A 71 10.98 3.00 -11.08
N LEU A 72 9.97 2.23 -11.48
CA LEU A 72 10.13 0.99 -12.25
C LEU A 72 10.41 1.22 -13.74
N ARG A 73 9.96 2.33 -14.31
CA ARG A 73 10.11 2.66 -15.74
C ARG A 73 11.56 2.58 -16.26
N PRO A 74 12.59 3.17 -15.60
CA PRO A 74 13.97 3.04 -16.05
C PRO A 74 14.54 1.62 -15.90
N MET A 75 13.95 0.78 -15.04
CA MET A 75 14.43 -0.58 -14.76
C MET A 75 13.94 -1.62 -15.79
N ARG A 76 13.15 -1.20 -16.79
CA ARG A 76 12.51 -2.07 -17.79
C ARG A 76 11.58 -3.13 -17.19
N GLY A 77 10.95 -2.81 -16.05
CA GLY A 77 10.02 -3.71 -15.36
C GLY A 77 10.69 -4.75 -14.46
N LEU A 78 9.86 -5.53 -13.77
CA LEU A 78 10.28 -6.56 -12.82
C LEU A 78 10.37 -7.91 -13.54
N ARG A 79 11.48 -8.64 -13.37
CA ARG A 79 11.75 -9.88 -14.13
C ARG A 79 11.31 -11.15 -13.40
N THR A 80 11.19 -11.11 -12.07
CA THR A 80 10.81 -12.27 -11.25
C THR A 80 9.88 -11.83 -10.12
N ASP A 81 9.05 -12.75 -9.62
CA ASP A 81 8.19 -12.48 -8.46
C ASP A 81 9.00 -12.10 -7.21
N GLN A 82 10.19 -12.67 -7.03
CA GLN A 82 11.09 -12.33 -5.92
C GLN A 82 11.60 -10.88 -6.02
N THR A 83 12.06 -10.45 -7.20
CA THR A 83 12.51 -9.06 -7.41
C THR A 83 11.35 -8.09 -7.28
N ALA A 84 10.16 -8.46 -7.77
CA ALA A 84 8.95 -7.68 -7.56
C ALA A 84 8.63 -7.49 -6.08
N HIS A 85 8.69 -8.57 -5.29
CA HIS A 85 8.43 -8.51 -3.86
C HIS A 85 9.39 -7.56 -3.13
N VAL A 86 10.70 -7.69 -3.36
CA VAL A 86 11.72 -6.86 -2.71
C VAL A 86 11.53 -5.38 -3.06
N ILE A 87 11.31 -5.06 -4.34
CA ILE A 87 11.17 -3.66 -4.78
C ILE A 87 9.86 -3.05 -4.26
N ILE A 88 8.75 -3.78 -4.30
CA ILE A 88 7.46 -3.31 -3.77
C ILE A 88 7.54 -3.11 -2.25
N ALA A 89 8.15 -4.05 -1.51
CA ALA A 89 8.33 -3.94 -0.07
C ALA A 89 9.21 -2.73 0.29
N GLY A 90 10.33 -2.53 -0.40
CA GLY A 90 11.20 -1.37 -0.20
C GLY A 90 10.50 -0.05 -0.53
N HIS A 91 9.68 0.00 -1.58
CA HIS A 91 8.88 1.17 -1.90
C HIS A 91 7.87 1.50 -0.79
N ALA A 92 7.11 0.50 -0.34
CA ALA A 92 6.14 0.66 0.73
C ALA A 92 6.82 1.09 2.04
N PHE A 93 7.97 0.50 2.38
CA PHE A 93 8.76 0.88 3.56
C PHE A 93 9.14 2.37 3.53
N MET A 94 9.73 2.86 2.43
CA MET A 94 10.11 4.26 2.30
C MET A 94 8.91 5.21 2.43
N GLN A 95 7.79 4.85 1.81
CA GLN A 95 6.58 5.67 1.82
C GLN A 95 5.92 5.70 3.21
N ASN A 96 5.89 4.57 3.91
CA ASN A 96 5.41 4.48 5.29
C ASN A 96 6.33 5.23 6.25
N LEU A 97 7.65 5.18 6.03
CA LEU A 97 8.61 5.94 6.80
C LEU A 97 8.40 7.44 6.65
N HIS A 98 8.26 7.95 5.42
CA HIS A 98 7.92 9.36 5.19
C HIS A 98 6.62 9.78 5.91
N ARG A 99 5.60 8.92 5.90
CA ARG A 99 4.31 9.18 6.56
C ARG A 99 4.33 8.98 8.08
N GLY A 100 5.44 8.53 8.66
CA GLY A 100 5.55 8.30 10.11
C GLY A 100 4.74 7.08 10.59
N HIS A 101 4.59 6.06 9.75
CA HIS A 101 3.88 4.82 10.09
C HIS A 101 4.77 3.79 10.81
N TYR A 102 5.98 4.17 11.19
CA TYR A 102 6.89 3.37 12.00
C TYR A 102 7.31 4.14 13.23
N GLU A 103 7.64 3.42 14.29
CA GLU A 103 8.26 3.94 15.51
C GLU A 103 9.78 4.19 15.32
N LEU A 104 10.19 4.49 14.08
CA LEU A 104 11.56 4.84 13.72
C LEU A 104 11.66 6.35 13.52
N ALA A 105 12.75 6.95 14.02
CA ALA A 105 13.00 8.37 13.93
C ALA A 105 11.80 9.24 14.36
N VAL A 106 11.13 8.83 15.45
CA VAL A 106 9.93 9.50 16.00
C VAL A 106 10.22 10.96 16.36
N ASP A 107 11.42 11.21 16.88
CA ASP A 107 11.87 12.55 17.29
C ASP A 107 12.44 13.39 16.14
N ALA A 108 12.56 12.82 14.94
CA ALA A 108 13.12 13.53 13.80
C ALA A 108 12.05 14.38 13.09
N PRO A 109 12.40 15.60 12.63
CA PRO A 109 11.55 16.37 11.73
C PRO A 109 11.18 15.55 10.47
N PRO A 110 9.96 15.69 9.90
CA PRO A 110 9.52 14.89 8.76
C PRO A 110 10.50 14.86 7.56
N ILE A 111 11.19 15.98 7.31
CA ILE A 111 12.18 16.09 6.23
C ILE A 111 13.45 15.27 6.46
N LEU A 112 13.81 15.03 7.73
CA LEU A 112 14.99 14.26 8.14
C LEU A 112 14.66 12.81 8.52
N ARG A 113 13.36 12.47 8.62
CA ARG A 113 12.88 11.18 9.12
C ARG A 113 13.49 9.98 8.43
N VAL A 114 13.65 10.05 7.10
CA VAL A 114 14.32 8.97 6.36
C VAL A 114 15.77 8.82 6.78
N ALA A 115 16.54 9.90 6.73
CA ALA A 115 17.96 9.84 7.08
C ALA A 115 18.16 9.34 8.52
N ALA A 116 17.40 9.89 9.47
CA ALA A 116 17.46 9.49 10.87
C ALA A 116 17.10 8.02 11.09
N ALA A 117 16.06 7.50 10.41
CA ALA A 117 15.67 6.11 10.56
C ALA A 117 16.71 5.15 9.97
N PHE A 118 17.40 5.51 8.88
CA PHE A 118 18.52 4.72 8.39
C PHE A 118 19.70 4.72 9.36
N THR A 119 19.98 5.84 10.04
CA THR A 119 20.99 5.90 11.11
C THR A 119 20.62 4.99 12.27
N GLU A 120 19.36 5.01 12.71
CA GLU A 120 18.85 4.16 13.79
C GLU A 120 18.94 2.67 13.42
N ILE A 121 18.50 2.29 12.22
CA ILE A 121 18.60 0.90 11.73
C ILE A 121 20.05 0.43 11.67
N ALA A 122 20.97 1.29 11.22
CA ALA A 122 22.39 0.94 11.13
C ALA A 122 23.04 0.66 12.49
N GLN A 123 22.46 1.12 13.59
CA GLN A 123 22.91 0.80 14.95
C GLN A 123 22.36 -0.54 15.46
N ALA A 124 21.31 -1.07 14.83
CA ALA A 124 20.62 -2.29 15.25
C ALA A 124 21.10 -3.55 14.52
N ILE A 125 22.07 -3.43 13.61
CA ILE A 125 22.67 -4.52 12.82
C ILE A 125 24.17 -4.60 13.04
#